data_AF-A0A968WJ75-F1
#
_entry.id   AF-A0A968WJ75-F1
#
_cell.length_a   1.000
_cell.length_b   1.000
_cell.length_c   1.000
_cell.angle_alpha   90.00
_cell.angle_beta   90.00
_cell.angle_gamma   90.00
#
_symmetry.space_group_name_H-M   'P 1'
#
loop_
_entity.id
_entity.type
_entity.pdbx_description
1 polymer ?
#
loop_
_entity_poly.entity_id
_entity_poly.type
_entity_poly.pdbx_seq_one_letter_code
_entity_poly.pdbx_strand_id
1 'polypeptide(L)'
;MTEIYEIQLSANALTGSIPSSIGNLGELTNLFLTSNKLSGELPAELGNLNSLYFLSVQDNKLTGPIPAGLASLPALFYVALVDNQFTSLPDFGSSPNATNLTVDVQYNNIGFGSLESNLNSSGQSEIFSFPYAGIKLFNLTGVVEVEEGATLILTANDPGENSAITWEQLIDGVWTVVNAQNEDNSQKTYTRSNFSPEMAGQYRWSMTNPIAPGLTISSAAIEVRLSSPKIRLASNLAYQYKYDGRNRMTHKKVPGADWVYMVYDDRDRLVMTQDGNQRTNTPAEWTFTKYDDLNRPVLSGIYKDDAKLTQDSMQAVVNAFYNAIGTPGNSSAWYETAGTVVHHYTNNAFPDVDTEADYLTASYYDNYGFASALTDFGYDTTQLSATDGTYAAQDTAPFARVIGQATGGKVKNLETGDWYYTINYYDKRYRVIQSVMQNHKGGIDKATNVYDFVGRVTRTKTAHTLSTGPVTTITRKFEYDHVGRLMKSWHKLNNENYVLLVTNEYDELGQLANKKLHSEDGGTTGAQEVDYTYNIRGWLTGMNDPQTVGGRLFSMELKYN
;
A
#
# COMPACT_ATOMS: atom_id res chain seq x y z
N MET A 1 -29.44 -25.94 -17.88
CA MET A 1 -29.58 -26.09 -19.34
C MET A 1 -28.56 -27.13 -19.77
N THR A 2 -28.97 -28.38 -20.03
CA THR A 2 -28.05 -29.52 -20.23
C THR A 2 -28.16 -30.16 -21.62
N GLU A 3 -28.80 -29.50 -22.59
CA GLU A 3 -29.11 -30.09 -23.91
C GLU A 3 -28.73 -29.17 -25.09
N ILE A 4 -27.63 -28.42 -24.99
CA ILE A 4 -27.13 -27.62 -26.12
C ILE A 4 -26.11 -28.46 -26.89
N TYR A 5 -26.48 -28.90 -28.10
CA TYR A 5 -25.64 -29.71 -28.99
C TYR A 5 -24.85 -28.85 -29.98
N GLU A 6 -25.41 -27.72 -30.41
CA GLU A 6 -24.76 -26.85 -31.39
C GLU A 6 -24.91 -25.38 -31.00
N ILE A 7 -23.82 -24.63 -31.15
CA ILE A 7 -23.78 -23.18 -31.06
C ILE A 7 -23.23 -22.65 -32.39
N GLN A 8 -24.09 -21.98 -33.15
CA GLN A 8 -23.75 -21.31 -34.40
C GLN A 8 -23.87 -19.79 -34.22
N LEU A 9 -22.73 -19.11 -34.10
CA LEU A 9 -22.64 -17.66 -33.91
C LEU A 9 -21.63 -17.03 -34.88
N SER A 10 -21.31 -17.71 -35.98
CA SER A 10 -20.40 -17.20 -37.00
C SER A 10 -20.93 -15.95 -37.70
N ALA A 11 -20.03 -15.13 -38.25
CA ALA A 11 -20.32 -13.92 -39.03
C ALA A 11 -21.15 -12.87 -38.25
N ASN A 12 -20.73 -12.59 -37.03
CA ASN A 12 -21.32 -11.56 -36.18
C ASN A 12 -20.26 -10.50 -35.80
N ALA A 13 -20.65 -9.56 -34.93
CA ALA A 13 -19.76 -8.55 -34.37
C ALA A 13 -19.49 -8.78 -32.88
N LEU A 14 -19.49 -10.04 -32.42
CA LEU A 14 -19.30 -10.38 -31.02
C LEU A 14 -17.90 -9.95 -30.55
N THR A 15 -17.82 -9.36 -29.36
CA THR A 15 -16.60 -8.84 -28.73
C THR A 15 -16.42 -9.40 -27.33
N GLY A 16 -15.22 -9.30 -26.77
CA GLY A 16 -14.90 -9.84 -25.44
C GLY A 16 -14.40 -11.28 -25.52
N SER A 17 -14.17 -11.89 -24.36
CA SER A 17 -13.66 -13.26 -24.25
C SER A 17 -14.76 -14.32 -24.31
N ILE A 18 -14.39 -15.52 -24.73
CA ILE A 18 -15.25 -16.70 -24.61
C ILE A 18 -15.29 -17.07 -23.11
N PRO A 19 -16.48 -17.11 -22.49
CA PRO A 19 -16.58 -17.34 -21.04
C PRO A 19 -16.24 -18.80 -20.69
N SER A 20 -15.57 -19.01 -19.55
CA SER A 20 -15.25 -20.36 -19.05
C SER A 20 -16.47 -21.25 -18.82
N SER A 21 -17.64 -20.64 -18.60
CA SER A 21 -18.91 -21.36 -18.46
C SER A 21 -19.32 -22.16 -19.70
N ILE A 22 -18.69 -21.93 -20.87
CA ILE A 22 -18.88 -22.77 -22.07
C ILE A 22 -18.56 -24.24 -21.78
N GLY A 23 -17.60 -24.52 -20.90
CA GLY A 23 -17.22 -25.88 -20.52
C GLY A 23 -18.27 -26.65 -19.71
N ASN A 24 -19.36 -25.99 -19.28
CA ASN A 24 -20.48 -26.65 -18.63
C ASN A 24 -21.46 -27.31 -19.62
N LEU A 25 -21.26 -27.12 -20.93
CA LEU A 25 -22.11 -27.66 -21.99
C LEU A 25 -21.62 -29.06 -22.44
N GLY A 26 -21.66 -30.05 -21.55
CA GLY A 26 -21.07 -31.37 -21.80
C GLY A 26 -21.58 -32.12 -23.05
N GLU A 27 -22.77 -31.78 -23.55
CA GLU A 27 -23.38 -32.36 -24.76
C GLU A 27 -23.03 -31.60 -26.06
N LEU A 28 -22.27 -30.51 -25.98
CA LEU A 28 -21.96 -29.67 -27.14
C LEU A 28 -21.08 -30.43 -28.14
N THR A 29 -21.58 -30.62 -29.36
CA THR A 29 -20.87 -31.26 -30.47
C THR A 29 -20.26 -30.25 -31.43
N ASN A 30 -20.91 -29.10 -31.65
CA ASN A 30 -20.49 -28.14 -32.65
C ASN A 30 -20.43 -26.72 -32.07
N LEU A 31 -19.25 -26.09 -32.14
CA LEU A 31 -19.04 -24.70 -31.74
C LEU A 31 -18.47 -23.89 -32.90
N PHE A 32 -19.30 -23.02 -33.49
CA PHE A 32 -18.94 -22.17 -34.61
C PHE A 32 -18.99 -20.69 -34.21
N LEU A 33 -17.83 -20.06 -34.12
CA LEU A 33 -17.62 -18.66 -33.72
C LEU A 33 -16.85 -17.87 -34.80
N THR A 34 -16.81 -18.38 -36.02
CA THR A 34 -16.01 -17.85 -37.13
C THR A 34 -16.37 -16.41 -37.48
N SER A 35 -15.40 -15.59 -37.90
CA SER A 35 -15.62 -14.21 -38.36
C SER A 35 -16.37 -13.35 -37.35
N ASN A 36 -15.70 -13.09 -36.22
CA ASN A 36 -16.18 -12.23 -35.13
C ASN A 36 -15.07 -11.27 -34.68
N LYS A 37 -15.26 -10.57 -33.55
CA LYS A 37 -14.26 -9.69 -32.92
C LYS A 37 -13.90 -10.17 -31.52
N LEU A 38 -14.00 -11.48 -31.27
CA LEU A 38 -13.69 -12.09 -29.98
C LEU A 38 -12.19 -11.91 -29.66
N SER A 39 -11.88 -11.71 -28.38
CA SER A 39 -10.54 -11.35 -27.90
C SER A 39 -10.21 -12.04 -26.58
N GLY A 40 -8.94 -12.15 -26.24
CA GLY A 40 -8.50 -12.90 -25.05
C GLY A 40 -8.26 -14.37 -25.38
N GLU A 41 -8.05 -15.19 -24.35
CA GLU A 41 -7.65 -16.59 -24.51
C GLU A 41 -8.86 -17.53 -24.72
N LEU A 42 -8.59 -18.69 -25.32
CA LEU A 42 -9.54 -19.81 -25.29
C LEU A 42 -9.63 -20.34 -23.86
N PRO A 43 -10.83 -20.48 -23.27
CA PRO A 43 -10.97 -20.99 -21.91
C PRO A 43 -10.49 -22.44 -21.81
N ALA A 44 -9.72 -22.75 -20.77
CA ALA A 44 -9.21 -24.10 -20.54
C ALA A 44 -10.33 -25.14 -20.40
N GLU A 45 -11.50 -24.71 -19.96
CA GLU A 45 -12.71 -25.50 -19.78
C GLU A 45 -13.30 -26.04 -21.09
N LEU A 46 -12.83 -25.60 -22.27
CA LEU A 46 -13.13 -26.28 -23.53
C LEU A 46 -12.69 -27.75 -23.51
N GLY A 47 -11.68 -28.10 -22.69
CA GLY A 47 -11.25 -29.48 -22.46
C GLY A 47 -12.30 -30.36 -21.77
N ASN A 48 -13.39 -29.78 -21.23
CA ASN A 48 -14.47 -30.56 -20.61
C ASN A 48 -15.54 -31.05 -21.61
N LEU A 49 -15.47 -30.59 -22.86
CA LEU A 49 -16.48 -30.86 -23.88
C LEU A 49 -16.22 -32.19 -24.60
N ASN A 50 -16.43 -33.31 -23.89
CA ASN A 50 -16.11 -34.66 -24.39
C ASN A 50 -16.82 -35.04 -25.70
N SER A 51 -17.98 -34.43 -25.97
CA SER A 51 -18.77 -34.65 -27.19
C SER A 51 -18.39 -33.71 -28.36
N LEU A 52 -17.46 -32.77 -28.15
CA LEU A 52 -17.11 -31.78 -29.15
C LEU A 52 -16.47 -32.44 -30.37
N TYR A 53 -17.06 -32.20 -31.53
CA TYR A 53 -16.73 -32.78 -32.82
C TYR A 53 -16.15 -31.71 -33.76
N PHE A 54 -16.78 -30.53 -33.82
CA PHE A 54 -16.29 -29.35 -34.58
C PHE A 54 -16.06 -28.14 -33.68
N LEU A 55 -14.86 -27.56 -33.77
CA LEU A 55 -14.53 -26.25 -33.20
C LEU A 55 -14.03 -25.32 -34.31
N SER A 56 -14.73 -24.20 -34.53
CA SER A 56 -14.24 -23.14 -35.41
C SER A 56 -14.28 -21.80 -34.69
N VAL A 57 -13.10 -21.18 -34.55
CA VAL A 57 -12.91 -19.83 -34.02
C VAL A 57 -12.12 -18.94 -34.99
N GLN A 58 -12.03 -19.35 -36.24
CA GLN A 58 -11.30 -18.65 -37.29
C GLN A 58 -11.75 -17.18 -37.44
N ASP A 59 -10.83 -16.31 -37.87
CA ASP A 59 -11.09 -14.89 -38.17
C ASP A 59 -11.64 -14.16 -36.93
N ASN A 60 -10.78 -14.08 -35.91
CA ASN A 60 -11.02 -13.42 -34.63
C ASN A 60 -9.73 -12.74 -34.11
N LYS A 61 -9.73 -12.24 -32.86
CA LYS A 61 -8.58 -11.63 -32.19
C LYS A 61 -8.16 -12.43 -30.96
N LEU A 62 -8.34 -13.75 -30.97
CA LEU A 62 -8.01 -14.62 -29.84
C LEU A 62 -6.50 -14.76 -29.69
N THR A 63 -6.04 -14.75 -28.45
CA THR A 63 -4.62 -14.71 -28.07
C THR A 63 -4.25 -15.90 -27.17
N GLY A 64 -2.97 -16.04 -26.84
CA GLY A 64 -2.50 -16.99 -25.83
C GLY A 64 -2.34 -18.43 -26.34
N PRO A 65 -2.04 -19.38 -25.43
CA PRO A 65 -1.85 -20.78 -25.79
C PRO A 65 -3.20 -21.47 -26.07
N ILE A 66 -3.19 -22.45 -26.98
CA ILE A 66 -4.36 -23.31 -27.21
C ILE A 66 -4.46 -24.32 -26.05
N PRO A 67 -5.63 -24.48 -25.38
CA PRO A 67 -5.76 -25.32 -24.20
C PRO A 67 -5.36 -26.79 -24.45
N ALA A 68 -4.53 -27.34 -23.56
CA ALA A 68 -4.09 -28.74 -23.62
C ALA A 68 -5.25 -29.75 -23.59
N GLY A 69 -6.35 -29.40 -22.91
CA GLY A 69 -7.55 -30.24 -22.85
C GLY A 69 -8.15 -30.55 -24.23
N LEU A 70 -7.99 -29.67 -25.23
CA LEU A 70 -8.49 -29.92 -26.59
C LEU A 70 -7.83 -31.16 -27.24
N ALA A 71 -6.55 -31.40 -26.96
CA ALA A 71 -5.84 -32.58 -27.47
C ALA A 71 -6.27 -33.90 -26.79
N SER A 72 -7.01 -33.82 -25.68
CA SER A 72 -7.52 -34.98 -24.94
C SER A 72 -8.96 -35.35 -25.31
N LEU A 73 -9.63 -34.56 -26.15
CA LEU A 73 -11.05 -34.77 -26.48
C LEU A 73 -11.22 -35.98 -27.42
N PRO A 74 -12.00 -37.00 -27.04
CA PRO A 74 -12.07 -38.26 -27.78
C PRO A 74 -12.85 -38.17 -29.09
N ALA A 75 -13.76 -37.20 -29.21
CA ALA A 75 -14.65 -37.05 -30.37
C ALA A 75 -14.19 -35.95 -31.35
N LEU A 76 -13.17 -35.16 -31.01
CA LEU A 76 -12.78 -33.99 -31.82
C LEU A 76 -12.34 -34.41 -33.22
N PHE A 77 -12.92 -33.81 -34.25
CA PHE A 77 -12.63 -34.16 -35.64
C PHE A 77 -12.00 -33.01 -36.40
N TYR A 78 -12.40 -31.79 -36.11
CA TYR A 78 -11.95 -30.62 -36.87
C TYR A 78 -11.82 -29.38 -36.00
N VAL A 79 -10.67 -28.72 -36.08
CA VAL A 79 -10.33 -27.53 -35.31
C VAL A 79 -9.81 -26.43 -36.25
N ALA A 80 -10.64 -25.42 -36.50
CA ALA A 80 -10.26 -24.26 -37.32
C ALA A 80 -9.91 -23.05 -36.44
N LEU A 81 -8.62 -22.72 -36.42
CA LEU A 81 -8.02 -21.63 -35.62
C LEU A 81 -7.46 -20.50 -36.49
N VAL A 82 -7.67 -20.59 -37.81
CA VAL A 82 -7.08 -19.72 -38.82
C VAL A 82 -7.32 -18.24 -38.52
N ASP A 83 -6.32 -17.38 -38.79
CA ASP A 83 -6.43 -15.92 -38.67
C ASP A 83 -6.82 -15.45 -37.25
N ASN A 84 -5.90 -15.72 -36.31
CA ASN A 84 -5.96 -15.35 -34.90
C ASN A 84 -4.54 -14.98 -34.40
N GLN A 85 -4.31 -14.93 -33.09
CA GLN A 85 -3.03 -14.57 -32.47
C GLN A 85 -2.55 -15.64 -31.46
N PHE A 86 -2.90 -16.92 -31.68
CA PHE A 86 -2.50 -18.01 -30.79
C PHE A 86 -0.98 -18.18 -30.76
N THR A 87 -0.41 -18.44 -29.59
CA THR A 87 1.04 -18.46 -29.36
C THR A 87 1.65 -19.86 -29.30
N SER A 88 0.84 -20.89 -29.06
CA SER A 88 1.31 -22.28 -29.01
C SER A 88 0.18 -23.29 -29.21
N LEU A 89 0.56 -24.50 -29.64
CA LEU A 89 -0.29 -25.67 -29.83
C LEU A 89 -0.09 -26.72 -28.72
N PRO A 90 -1.14 -27.47 -28.33
CA PRO A 90 -0.97 -28.71 -27.60
C PRO A 90 -0.49 -29.84 -28.51
N ASP A 91 -0.12 -30.97 -27.93
CA ASP A 91 0.27 -32.19 -28.66
C ASP A 91 -0.98 -32.94 -29.19
N PHE A 92 -1.45 -32.54 -30.36
CA PHE A 92 -2.50 -33.25 -31.10
C PHE A 92 -1.98 -34.55 -31.72
N GLY A 93 -0.67 -34.72 -31.89
CA GLY A 93 -0.05 -35.96 -32.35
C GLY A 93 -0.37 -37.16 -31.45
N SER A 94 -0.45 -36.92 -30.13
CA SER A 94 -0.83 -37.92 -29.12
C SER A 94 -2.33 -38.03 -28.85
N SER A 95 -3.18 -37.32 -29.60
CA SER A 95 -4.63 -37.34 -29.37
C SER A 95 -5.27 -38.70 -29.69
N PRO A 96 -6.35 -39.10 -29.00
CA PRO A 96 -7.03 -40.39 -29.22
C PRO A 96 -7.61 -40.57 -30.63
N ASN A 97 -7.76 -39.46 -31.35
CA ASN A 97 -8.36 -39.30 -32.68
C ASN A 97 -7.35 -38.76 -33.71
N ALA A 98 -6.05 -38.76 -33.40
CA ALA A 98 -4.99 -38.18 -34.22
C ALA A 98 -5.05 -38.60 -35.71
N THR A 99 -5.43 -39.84 -36.03
CA THR A 99 -5.49 -40.35 -37.40
C THR A 99 -6.58 -39.74 -38.28
N ASN A 100 -7.60 -39.11 -37.68
CA ASN A 100 -8.74 -38.53 -38.38
C ASN A 100 -9.00 -37.06 -37.96
N LEU A 101 -8.19 -36.51 -37.07
CA LEU A 101 -8.29 -35.13 -36.62
C LEU A 101 -7.69 -34.22 -37.70
N THR A 102 -8.38 -33.13 -38.03
CA THR A 102 -7.85 -32.06 -38.87
C THR A 102 -7.74 -30.78 -38.05
N VAL A 103 -6.57 -30.15 -38.07
CA VAL A 103 -6.33 -28.88 -37.37
C VAL A 103 -5.82 -27.83 -38.35
N ASP A 104 -6.42 -26.64 -38.35
CA ASP A 104 -6.06 -25.54 -39.25
C ASP A 104 -5.57 -24.34 -38.43
N VAL A 105 -4.29 -24.02 -38.55
CA VAL A 105 -3.57 -23.05 -37.68
C VAL A 105 -2.96 -21.88 -38.44
N GLN A 106 -3.25 -21.76 -39.73
CA GLN A 106 -2.62 -20.76 -40.60
C GLN A 106 -2.91 -19.34 -40.08
N TYR A 107 -2.00 -18.39 -40.31
CA TYR A 107 -2.16 -16.99 -39.87
C TYR A 107 -2.33 -16.83 -38.33
N ASN A 108 -1.43 -17.44 -37.55
CA ASN A 108 -1.33 -17.30 -36.08
C ASN A 108 0.10 -16.93 -35.64
N ASN A 109 0.37 -16.90 -34.32
CA ASN A 109 1.67 -16.59 -33.72
C ASN A 109 2.36 -17.84 -33.12
N ILE A 110 2.27 -18.99 -33.79
CA ILE A 110 2.76 -20.29 -33.31
C ILE A 110 4.22 -20.54 -33.74
N GLY A 111 5.12 -20.79 -32.80
CA GLY A 111 6.52 -21.08 -33.09
C GLY A 111 6.81 -22.58 -33.34
N PHE A 112 8.08 -22.91 -33.57
CA PHE A 112 8.49 -24.28 -33.83
C PHE A 112 8.37 -25.19 -32.61
N GLY A 113 8.55 -24.69 -31.38
CA GLY A 113 8.55 -25.55 -30.19
C GLY A 113 7.24 -26.29 -29.97
N SER A 114 6.11 -25.65 -30.25
CA SER A 114 4.80 -26.30 -30.22
C SER A 114 4.41 -27.02 -31.53
N LEU A 115 5.09 -26.73 -32.65
CA LEU A 115 4.92 -27.49 -33.90
C LEU A 115 5.67 -28.82 -33.88
N GLU A 116 6.86 -28.88 -33.27
CA GLU A 116 7.74 -30.07 -33.25
C GLU A 116 7.02 -31.33 -32.77
N SER A 117 6.16 -31.23 -31.74
CA SER A 117 5.37 -32.35 -31.21
C SER A 117 4.26 -32.84 -32.16
N ASN A 118 3.85 -32.01 -33.12
CA ASN A 118 2.74 -32.29 -34.03
C ASN A 118 3.21 -32.66 -35.46
N LEU A 119 4.53 -32.82 -35.65
CA LEU A 119 5.16 -33.19 -36.92
C LEU A 119 5.79 -34.59 -36.82
N ASN A 120 5.73 -35.37 -37.91
CA ASN A 120 6.45 -36.65 -37.99
C ASN A 120 7.93 -36.44 -38.37
N SER A 121 8.73 -37.51 -38.36
CA SER A 121 10.17 -37.48 -38.65
C SER A 121 10.55 -37.04 -40.07
N SER A 122 9.58 -36.92 -40.98
CA SER A 122 9.76 -36.37 -42.34
C SER A 122 9.24 -34.93 -42.47
N GLY A 123 8.84 -34.30 -41.36
CA GLY A 123 8.29 -32.94 -41.32
C GLY A 123 6.88 -32.81 -41.85
N GLN A 124 6.23 -33.93 -42.15
CA GLN A 124 4.83 -33.99 -42.59
C GLN A 124 3.95 -34.24 -41.37
N SER A 125 2.69 -33.83 -41.44
CA SER A 125 1.70 -34.20 -40.44
C SER A 125 0.56 -34.93 -41.13
N GLU A 126 0.11 -36.03 -40.53
CA GLU A 126 -1.10 -36.75 -40.94
C GLU A 126 -2.38 -36.03 -40.46
N ILE A 127 -2.23 -35.00 -39.62
CA ILE A 127 -3.30 -34.27 -38.91
C ILE A 127 -3.53 -32.86 -39.50
N PHE A 128 -2.55 -32.31 -40.22
CA PHE A 128 -2.63 -30.97 -40.79
C PHE A 128 -2.87 -31.02 -42.31
N SER A 129 -3.87 -30.29 -42.79
CA SER A 129 -4.04 -29.99 -44.21
C SER A 129 -2.98 -28.96 -44.65
N PHE A 130 -1.81 -29.42 -45.11
CA PHE A 130 -0.75 -28.51 -45.59
C PHE A 130 -0.76 -28.37 -47.12
N PRO A 131 -0.64 -27.12 -47.58
CA PRO A 131 0.59 -26.71 -48.23
C PRO A 131 1.33 -25.69 -47.35
N TYR A 132 2.63 -25.89 -47.15
CA TYR A 132 3.54 -24.98 -46.42
C TYR A 132 3.51 -23.50 -46.87
N ALA A 133 2.77 -23.17 -47.93
CA ALA A 133 2.50 -21.84 -48.43
C ALA A 133 1.28 -21.23 -47.73
N GLY A 134 1.49 -20.50 -46.63
CA GLY A 134 0.39 -19.72 -46.02
C GLY A 134 0.47 -19.52 -44.51
N ILE A 135 1.42 -20.15 -43.81
CA ILE A 135 1.67 -19.85 -42.41
C ILE A 135 2.35 -18.48 -42.32
N LYS A 136 1.53 -17.42 -42.33
CA LYS A 136 1.95 -16.06 -42.08
C LYS A 136 2.17 -15.95 -40.58
N LEU A 137 3.40 -15.78 -40.17
CA LEU A 137 3.77 -15.76 -38.76
C LEU A 137 4.20 -14.38 -38.33
N PHE A 138 3.67 -13.99 -37.18
CA PHE A 138 4.08 -12.88 -36.33
C PHE A 138 3.88 -11.45 -36.86
N ASN A 139 2.78 -10.83 -36.41
CA ASN A 139 2.65 -9.38 -36.38
C ASN A 139 2.55 -8.87 -34.94
N LEU A 140 3.67 -8.93 -34.22
CA LEU A 140 3.88 -8.19 -32.98
C LEU A 140 4.90 -7.11 -33.28
N THR A 141 4.43 -5.93 -33.71
CA THR A 141 5.19 -4.69 -33.49
C THR A 141 5.31 -4.50 -31.99
N GLY A 142 6.41 -4.96 -31.42
CA GLY A 142 6.79 -4.71 -30.05
C GLY A 142 7.68 -3.48 -29.98
N VAL A 143 7.41 -2.58 -29.04
CA VAL A 143 8.37 -1.54 -28.65
C VAL A 143 9.11 -2.04 -27.41
N VAL A 144 10.42 -2.18 -27.51
CA VAL A 144 11.29 -2.51 -26.39
C VAL A 144 12.03 -1.24 -25.99
N GLU A 145 11.69 -0.70 -24.82
CA GLU A 145 12.40 0.45 -24.26
C GLU A 145 13.53 -0.03 -23.35
N VAL A 146 14.74 0.43 -23.61
CA VAL A 146 15.94 0.06 -22.84
C VAL A 146 16.60 1.31 -22.27
N GLU A 147 17.08 1.21 -21.02
CA GLU A 147 17.89 2.28 -20.41
C GLU A 147 19.31 2.28 -20.96
N GLU A 148 19.91 3.47 -21.09
CA GLU A 148 21.33 3.58 -21.42
C GLU A 148 22.19 2.89 -20.35
N GLY A 149 23.12 2.04 -20.78
CA GLY A 149 23.97 1.22 -19.91
C GLY A 149 23.30 -0.08 -19.41
N ALA A 150 22.00 -0.28 -19.62
CA ALA A 150 21.32 -1.53 -19.27
C ALA A 150 21.63 -2.64 -20.30
N THR A 151 21.13 -3.85 -20.03
CA THR A 151 21.25 -4.98 -20.97
C THR A 151 19.99 -5.05 -21.85
N LEU A 152 20.17 -4.99 -23.17
CA LEU A 152 19.13 -5.31 -24.14
C LEU A 152 18.95 -6.82 -24.19
N ILE A 153 17.72 -7.30 -24.03
CA ILE A 153 17.36 -8.71 -24.20
C ILE A 153 16.16 -8.78 -25.13
N LEU A 154 16.33 -9.39 -26.30
CA LEU A 154 15.26 -9.74 -27.22
C LEU A 154 15.07 -11.25 -27.19
N THR A 155 13.83 -11.72 -27.19
CA THR A 155 13.53 -13.16 -27.13
C THR A 155 12.78 -13.56 -28.40
N ALA A 156 13.24 -14.63 -29.05
CA ALA A 156 12.50 -15.23 -30.13
C ALA A 156 11.34 -16.05 -29.55
N ASN A 157 10.15 -15.96 -30.14
CA ASN A 157 8.99 -16.65 -29.58
C ASN A 157 8.99 -18.13 -29.97
N ASP A 158 8.81 -19.00 -28.98
CA ASP A 158 8.64 -20.45 -29.12
C ASP A 158 9.60 -21.10 -30.16
N PRO A 159 10.93 -20.92 -30.02
CA PRO A 159 11.86 -21.38 -31.03
C PRO A 159 11.95 -22.91 -31.12
N GLY A 160 11.51 -23.69 -30.14
CA GLY A 160 11.76 -25.13 -30.12
C GLY A 160 13.21 -25.50 -29.80
N GLU A 161 13.49 -26.80 -29.71
CA GLU A 161 14.82 -27.28 -29.30
C GLU A 161 15.84 -27.24 -30.43
N ASN A 162 15.40 -27.49 -31.67
CA ASN A 162 16.29 -27.68 -32.82
C ASN A 162 16.33 -26.51 -33.79
N SER A 163 15.69 -25.37 -33.46
CA SER A 163 15.67 -24.24 -34.39
C SER A 163 16.96 -23.45 -34.41
N ALA A 164 17.38 -23.08 -35.61
CA ALA A 164 18.43 -22.11 -35.85
C ALA A 164 17.80 -20.73 -36.00
N ILE A 165 18.23 -19.76 -35.18
CA ILE A 165 17.70 -18.39 -35.17
C ILE A 165 18.73 -17.42 -35.75
N THR A 166 18.29 -16.59 -36.67
CA THR A 166 19.03 -15.47 -37.25
C THR A 166 18.40 -14.16 -36.76
N TRP A 167 19.19 -13.36 -36.04
CA TRP A 167 18.86 -12.02 -35.59
C TRP A 167 19.39 -11.01 -36.60
N GLU A 168 18.55 -10.05 -36.97
CA GLU A 168 18.88 -8.99 -37.91
C GLU A 168 18.54 -7.62 -37.33
N GLN A 169 19.36 -6.62 -37.62
CA GLN A 169 19.11 -5.21 -37.34
C GLN A 169 18.95 -4.46 -38.66
N LEU A 170 18.01 -3.54 -38.72
CA LEU A 170 17.85 -2.64 -39.87
C LEU A 170 18.91 -1.54 -39.79
N ILE A 171 19.88 -1.57 -40.69
CA ILE A 171 20.98 -0.61 -40.79
C ILE A 171 20.93 0.00 -42.19
N ASP A 172 20.84 1.33 -42.28
CA ASP A 172 20.72 2.07 -43.54
C ASP A 172 19.62 1.55 -44.50
N GLY A 173 18.50 1.09 -43.92
CA GLY A 173 17.37 0.54 -44.65
C GLY A 173 17.54 -0.90 -45.14
N VAL A 174 18.63 -1.57 -44.76
CA VAL A 174 18.93 -2.97 -45.11
C VAL A 174 18.99 -3.84 -43.86
N TRP A 175 18.29 -4.97 -43.86
CA TRP A 175 18.39 -5.95 -42.78
C TRP A 175 19.75 -6.64 -42.81
N THR A 176 20.51 -6.48 -41.73
CA THR A 176 21.86 -7.00 -41.59
C THR A 176 21.90 -8.00 -40.44
N VAL A 177 22.50 -9.16 -40.64
CA VAL A 177 22.63 -10.22 -39.61
C VAL A 177 23.55 -9.76 -38.49
N VAL A 178 23.09 -9.85 -37.25
CA VAL A 178 23.78 -9.39 -36.04
C VAL A 178 24.10 -10.50 -35.03
N ASN A 179 23.86 -11.78 -35.35
CA ASN A 179 24.14 -12.91 -34.44
C ASN A 179 25.53 -12.91 -33.82
N ALA A 180 26.57 -12.47 -34.54
CA ALA A 180 27.94 -12.42 -34.03
C ALA A 180 28.12 -11.41 -32.86
N GLN A 181 27.19 -10.47 -32.71
CA GLN A 181 27.17 -9.48 -31.63
C GLN A 181 26.35 -9.97 -30.43
N ASN A 182 25.69 -11.11 -30.54
CA ASN A 182 24.88 -11.68 -29.47
C ASN A 182 25.81 -12.21 -28.37
N GLU A 183 25.58 -11.76 -27.15
CA GLU A 183 26.33 -12.19 -25.96
C GLU A 183 25.72 -13.46 -25.33
N ASP A 184 24.52 -13.87 -25.77
CA ASP A 184 23.89 -15.13 -25.36
C ASP A 184 24.34 -16.32 -26.23
N ASN A 185 24.95 -17.31 -25.57
CA ASN A 185 25.41 -18.54 -26.19
C ASN A 185 24.28 -19.50 -26.60
N SER A 186 23.06 -19.33 -26.07
CA SER A 186 21.92 -20.19 -26.42
C SER A 186 21.33 -19.88 -27.80
N GLN A 187 21.57 -18.67 -28.32
CA GLN A 187 20.98 -18.08 -29.53
C GLN A 187 19.43 -18.00 -29.53
N LYS A 188 18.76 -18.45 -28.47
CA LYS A 188 17.29 -18.31 -28.28
C LYS A 188 16.90 -16.89 -27.89
N THR A 189 17.81 -16.17 -27.25
CA THR A 189 17.70 -14.73 -27.02
C THR A 189 18.80 -13.98 -27.75
N TYR A 190 18.59 -12.69 -28.02
CA TYR A 190 19.62 -11.75 -28.42
C TYR A 190 19.90 -10.79 -27.27
N THR A 191 21.06 -10.96 -26.64
CA THR A 191 21.49 -10.20 -25.48
C THR A 191 22.66 -9.30 -25.85
N ARG A 192 22.57 -8.02 -25.49
CA ARG A 192 23.69 -7.08 -25.57
C ARG A 192 23.76 -6.19 -24.34
N SER A 193 24.88 -6.24 -23.63
CA SER A 193 25.16 -5.43 -22.45
C SER A 193 25.52 -3.99 -22.85
N ASN A 194 25.43 -3.07 -21.88
CA ASN A 194 25.79 -1.66 -22.05
C ASN A 194 25.09 -0.99 -23.24
N PHE A 195 23.76 -1.07 -23.26
CA PHE A 195 22.92 -0.50 -24.32
C PHE A 195 23.21 0.99 -24.53
N SER A 196 23.46 1.39 -25.78
CA SER A 196 23.78 2.76 -26.17
C SER A 196 22.84 3.27 -27.26
N PRO A 197 22.77 4.59 -27.52
CA PRO A 197 21.87 5.14 -28.53
C PRO A 197 22.07 4.57 -29.94
N GLU A 198 23.29 4.19 -30.33
CA GLU A 198 23.56 3.53 -31.61
C GLU A 198 23.00 2.10 -31.72
N MET A 199 22.63 1.49 -30.59
CA MET A 199 21.96 0.18 -30.54
C MET A 199 20.43 0.31 -30.63
N ALA A 200 19.89 1.53 -30.64
CA ALA A 200 18.47 1.73 -30.94
C ALA A 200 18.19 1.51 -32.43
N GLY A 201 16.99 1.02 -32.75
CA GLY A 201 16.61 0.74 -34.13
C GLY A 201 15.61 -0.41 -34.23
N GLN A 202 15.42 -0.90 -35.44
CA GLN A 202 14.52 -2.03 -35.69
C GLN A 202 15.31 -3.33 -35.73
N TYR A 203 14.84 -4.30 -34.96
CA TYR A 203 15.37 -5.65 -34.92
C TYR A 203 14.32 -6.62 -35.41
N ARG A 204 14.74 -7.77 -35.92
CA ARG A 204 13.86 -8.90 -36.17
C ARG A 204 14.63 -10.19 -35.98
N TRP A 205 13.89 -11.28 -35.87
CA TRP A 205 14.45 -12.60 -35.95
C TRP A 205 13.79 -13.39 -37.07
N SER A 206 14.53 -14.33 -37.63
CA SER A 206 14.02 -15.39 -38.47
C SER A 206 14.57 -16.72 -37.97
N MET A 207 13.80 -17.78 -38.07
CA MET A 207 14.22 -19.10 -37.62
C MET A 207 13.82 -20.19 -38.60
N THR A 208 14.63 -21.23 -38.64
CA THR A 208 14.42 -22.45 -39.43
C THR A 208 14.57 -23.67 -38.54
N ASN A 209 13.82 -24.73 -38.82
CA ASN A 209 13.90 -25.97 -38.05
C ASN A 209 14.15 -27.18 -38.98
N PRO A 210 15.13 -28.05 -38.69
CA PRO A 210 15.41 -29.25 -39.49
C PRO A 210 14.23 -30.22 -39.61
N ILE A 211 13.33 -30.26 -38.62
CA ILE A 211 12.13 -31.11 -38.62
C ILE A 211 11.11 -30.60 -39.63
N ALA A 212 11.14 -29.32 -40.02
CA ALA A 212 10.23 -28.73 -41.02
C ALA A 212 11.03 -28.09 -42.18
N PRO A 213 11.70 -28.90 -43.03
CA PRO A 213 12.54 -28.37 -44.10
C PRO A 213 11.70 -27.59 -45.11
N GLY A 214 11.96 -26.28 -45.24
CA GLY A 214 11.25 -25.38 -46.14
C GLY A 214 10.31 -24.38 -45.45
N LEU A 215 10.11 -24.47 -44.13
CA LEU A 215 9.42 -23.45 -43.35
C LEU A 215 10.43 -22.50 -42.69
N THR A 216 10.22 -21.19 -42.87
CA THR A 216 10.97 -20.14 -42.18
C THR A 216 9.98 -19.25 -41.46
N ILE A 217 10.17 -19.07 -40.15
CA ILE A 217 9.32 -18.24 -39.30
C ILE A 217 10.09 -16.96 -39.00
N SER A 218 9.51 -15.79 -39.26
CA SER A 218 10.12 -14.51 -38.94
C SER A 218 9.21 -13.61 -38.11
N SER A 219 9.80 -12.71 -37.34
CA SER A 219 9.07 -11.68 -36.63
C SER A 219 8.78 -10.46 -37.51
N ALA A 220 7.74 -9.71 -37.15
CA ALA A 220 7.68 -8.30 -37.48
C ALA A 220 8.87 -7.53 -36.89
N ALA A 221 9.06 -6.29 -37.35
CA ALA A 221 10.09 -5.41 -36.79
C ALA A 221 9.77 -5.08 -35.31
N ILE A 222 10.71 -5.40 -34.44
CA ILE A 222 10.76 -5.04 -33.03
C ILE A 222 11.45 -3.69 -32.97
N GLU A 223 10.76 -2.67 -32.47
CA GLU A 223 11.33 -1.35 -32.35
C GLU A 223 12.02 -1.19 -31.00
N VAL A 224 13.34 -1.13 -31.01
CA VAL A 224 14.15 -0.89 -29.81
C VAL A 224 14.43 0.60 -29.70
N ARG A 225 13.98 1.21 -28.61
CA ARG A 225 14.15 2.65 -28.36
C ARG A 225 14.88 2.89 -27.04
N LEU A 226 15.63 3.98 -27.01
CA LEU A 226 16.10 4.52 -25.74
C LEU A 226 14.87 4.97 -24.92
N SER A 227 14.75 4.49 -23.69
CA SER A 227 13.67 4.90 -22.78
C SER A 227 13.67 6.44 -22.63
N SER A 228 12.51 7.06 -22.82
CA SER A 228 12.42 8.53 -22.80
C SER A 228 12.64 9.07 -21.38
N PRO A 229 13.38 10.19 -21.19
CA PRO A 229 13.61 10.80 -19.88
C PRO A 229 12.33 11.27 -19.15
N LYS A 230 11.19 11.38 -19.84
CA LYS A 230 9.87 11.67 -19.23
C LYS A 230 9.35 10.54 -18.33
N ILE A 231 9.66 9.28 -18.65
CA ILE A 231 9.26 8.12 -17.82
C ILE A 231 10.15 8.04 -16.57
N ARG A 232 11.44 8.39 -16.68
CA ARG A 232 12.37 8.54 -15.55
C ARG A 232 11.94 9.63 -14.55
N LEU A 233 11.41 10.75 -15.02
CA LEU A 233 10.91 11.81 -14.15
C LEU A 233 9.58 11.41 -13.48
N ALA A 234 8.65 10.76 -14.20
CA ALA A 234 7.36 10.37 -13.62
C ALA A 234 7.49 9.24 -12.57
N SER A 235 8.35 8.24 -12.78
CA SER A 235 8.49 7.09 -11.87
C SER A 235 9.19 7.45 -10.54
N ASN A 236 9.92 8.56 -10.48
CA ASN A 236 10.60 9.04 -9.27
C ASN A 236 10.09 10.38 -8.74
N LEU A 237 9.35 11.17 -9.52
CA LEU A 237 8.82 12.48 -9.07
C LEU A 237 7.30 12.54 -8.94
N ALA A 238 6.58 11.45 -9.21
CA ALA A 238 5.14 11.39 -9.00
C ALA A 238 4.76 10.49 -7.81
N TYR A 239 3.65 10.85 -7.17
CA TYR A 239 2.95 9.95 -6.27
C TYR A 239 2.40 8.76 -7.05
N GLN A 240 2.65 7.55 -6.56
CA GLN A 240 2.16 6.32 -7.18
C GLN A 240 1.50 5.44 -6.13
N TYR A 241 0.48 4.71 -6.54
CA TYR A 241 -0.33 3.86 -5.68
C TYR A 241 -0.67 2.57 -6.41
N LYS A 242 -0.67 1.45 -5.68
CA LYS A 242 -1.28 0.18 -6.15
C LYS A 242 -2.35 -0.23 -5.16
N TYR A 243 -3.38 -0.89 -5.68
CA TYR A 243 -4.51 -1.38 -4.90
C TYR A 243 -4.71 -2.87 -5.16
N ASP A 244 -5.18 -3.60 -4.16
CA ASP A 244 -5.61 -4.99 -4.34
C ASP A 244 -7.04 -5.08 -4.93
N GLY A 245 -7.53 -6.30 -5.15
CA GLY A 245 -8.89 -6.55 -5.65
C GLY A 245 -10.02 -6.07 -4.71
N ARG A 246 -9.71 -5.65 -3.49
CA ARG A 246 -10.65 -5.06 -2.51
C ARG A 246 -10.54 -3.53 -2.46
N ASN A 247 -9.79 -2.90 -3.36
CA ASN A 247 -9.48 -1.47 -3.40
C ASN A 247 -8.73 -0.96 -2.15
N ARG A 248 -7.97 -1.82 -1.47
CA ARG A 248 -7.08 -1.40 -0.37
C ARG A 248 -5.71 -1.08 -0.95
N MET A 249 -5.08 0.00 -0.47
CA MET A 249 -3.78 0.45 -0.97
C MET A 249 -2.68 -0.52 -0.53
N THR A 250 -2.09 -1.28 -1.43
CA THR A 250 -1.00 -2.23 -1.11
C THR A 250 0.37 -1.62 -1.25
N HIS A 251 0.49 -0.60 -2.10
CA HIS A 251 1.76 0.08 -2.35
C HIS A 251 1.54 1.59 -2.45
N LYS A 252 2.47 2.34 -1.86
CA LYS A 252 2.54 3.80 -1.98
C LYS A 252 3.97 4.23 -2.27
N LYS A 253 4.17 5.07 -3.28
CA LYS A 253 5.45 5.74 -3.53
C LYS A 253 5.24 7.24 -3.50
N VAL A 254 6.10 7.94 -2.77
CA VAL A 254 6.18 9.40 -2.82
C VAL A 254 7.41 9.81 -3.65
N PRO A 255 7.41 11.00 -4.25
CA PRO A 255 8.56 11.51 -5.00
C PRO A 255 9.87 11.40 -4.21
N GLY A 256 10.90 10.82 -4.81
CA GLY A 256 12.23 10.67 -4.21
C GLY A 256 12.36 9.60 -3.12
N ALA A 257 11.30 8.85 -2.79
CA ALA A 257 11.36 7.75 -1.85
C ALA A 257 11.08 6.40 -2.52
N ASP A 258 11.53 5.33 -1.87
CA ASP A 258 11.17 3.98 -2.24
C ASP A 258 9.72 3.64 -1.90
N TRP A 259 9.22 2.54 -2.47
CA TRP A 259 7.86 2.05 -2.21
C TRP A 259 7.66 1.72 -0.73
N VAL A 260 6.51 2.07 -0.19
CA VAL A 260 5.99 1.57 1.08
C VAL A 260 4.99 0.47 0.78
N TYR A 261 5.24 -0.71 1.31
CA TYR A 261 4.38 -1.88 1.21
C TYR A 261 3.39 -1.90 2.37
N MET A 262 2.19 -2.38 2.11
CA MET A 262 1.08 -2.43 3.06
C MET A 262 0.41 -3.81 2.96
N VAL A 263 0.22 -4.47 4.11
CA VAL A 263 -0.39 -5.80 4.19
C VAL A 263 -1.51 -5.77 5.21
N TYR A 264 -2.62 -6.40 4.86
CA TYR A 264 -3.86 -6.33 5.62
C TYR A 264 -4.28 -7.69 6.15
N ASP A 265 -4.98 -7.72 7.29
CA ASP A 265 -5.67 -8.93 7.75
C ASP A 265 -7.05 -9.10 7.08
N ASP A 266 -7.77 -10.19 7.41
CA ASP A 266 -9.08 -10.47 6.82
C ASP A 266 -10.18 -9.50 7.30
N ARG A 267 -9.92 -8.73 8.37
CA ARG A 267 -10.78 -7.65 8.88
C ARG A 267 -10.48 -6.30 8.23
N ASP A 268 -9.67 -6.27 7.17
CA ASP A 268 -9.25 -5.06 6.43
C ASP A 268 -8.41 -4.07 7.25
N ARG A 269 -7.73 -4.53 8.29
CA ARG A 269 -6.85 -3.69 9.11
C ARG A 269 -5.42 -3.80 8.60
N LEU A 270 -4.70 -2.68 8.58
CA LEU A 270 -3.31 -2.63 8.15
C LEU A 270 -2.42 -3.22 9.25
N VAL A 271 -1.93 -4.44 9.05
CA VAL A 271 -1.17 -5.17 10.08
C VAL A 271 0.33 -5.13 9.88
N MET A 272 0.80 -4.96 8.63
CA MET A 272 2.23 -4.78 8.33
C MET A 272 2.46 -3.65 7.34
N THR A 273 3.54 -2.92 7.55
CA THR A 273 4.09 -1.96 6.60
C THR A 273 5.59 -2.09 6.49
N GLN A 274 6.14 -1.84 5.31
CA GLN A 274 7.58 -1.87 5.10
C GLN A 274 8.01 -0.81 4.09
N ASP A 275 8.93 0.07 4.50
CA ASP A 275 9.54 1.05 3.61
C ASP A 275 10.85 0.54 2.95
N GLY A 276 11.48 1.39 2.12
CA GLY A 276 12.74 1.04 1.45
C GLY A 276 13.92 0.79 2.37
N ASN A 277 14.06 1.58 3.44
CA ASN A 277 15.18 1.41 4.38
C ASN A 277 15.02 0.11 5.16
N GLN A 278 13.81 -0.19 5.61
CA GLN A 278 13.49 -1.43 6.32
C GLN A 278 13.74 -2.68 5.45
N ARG A 279 13.55 -2.60 4.14
CA ARG A 279 13.92 -3.68 3.20
C ARG A 279 15.42 -3.93 3.11
N THR A 280 16.22 -2.88 3.27
CA THR A 280 17.69 -2.99 3.16
C THR A 280 18.35 -3.47 4.43
N ASN A 281 17.65 -3.43 5.57
CA ASN A 281 18.15 -3.95 6.83
C ASN A 281 18.46 -5.46 6.73
N THR A 282 19.32 -5.95 7.62
CA THR A 282 19.69 -7.37 7.69
C THR A 282 19.55 -7.86 9.14
N PRO A 283 18.46 -8.60 9.47
CA PRO A 283 17.36 -9.01 8.58
C PRO A 283 16.52 -7.83 8.07
N ALA A 284 15.75 -8.05 7.00
CA ALA A 284 14.79 -7.04 6.57
C ALA A 284 13.71 -6.88 7.66
N GLU A 285 13.10 -5.72 7.72
CA GLU A 285 12.18 -5.38 8.81
C GLU A 285 10.79 -5.04 8.26
N TRP A 286 9.76 -5.39 9.01
CA TRP A 286 8.39 -4.95 8.80
C TRP A 286 7.90 -4.27 10.06
N THR A 287 7.33 -3.07 9.96
CA THR A 287 6.60 -2.48 11.08
C THR A 287 5.23 -3.14 11.18
N PHE A 288 4.92 -3.74 12.33
CA PHE A 288 3.62 -4.34 12.58
C PHE A 288 2.73 -3.45 13.46
N THR A 289 1.41 -3.60 13.31
CA THR A 289 0.41 -3.03 14.22
C THR A 289 -0.61 -4.09 14.60
N LYS A 290 -0.85 -4.24 15.91
CA LYS A 290 -1.90 -5.12 16.46
C LYS A 290 -3.05 -4.29 17.00
N TYR A 291 -4.22 -4.90 16.98
CA TYR A 291 -5.49 -4.25 17.29
C TYR A 291 -6.24 -5.02 18.37
N ASP A 292 -7.06 -4.33 19.15
CA ASP A 292 -8.02 -4.97 20.05
C ASP A 292 -9.33 -5.38 19.34
N ASP A 293 -10.26 -5.93 20.13
CA ASP A 293 -11.58 -6.38 19.68
C ASP A 293 -12.40 -5.27 19.02
N LEU A 294 -12.26 -4.04 19.53
CA LEU A 294 -12.86 -2.81 19.04
C LEU A 294 -12.10 -2.16 17.86
N ASN A 295 -11.10 -2.84 17.30
CA ASN A 295 -10.26 -2.37 16.18
C ASN A 295 -9.43 -1.12 16.49
N ARG A 296 -9.08 -0.88 17.74
CA ARG A 296 -8.17 0.20 18.14
C ARG A 296 -6.73 -0.32 18.11
N PRO A 297 -5.76 0.46 17.59
CA PRO A 297 -4.36 0.04 17.61
C PRO A 297 -3.86 0.01 19.06
N VAL A 298 -3.31 -1.13 19.48
CA VAL A 298 -2.85 -1.38 20.85
C VAL A 298 -1.36 -1.66 20.95
N LEU A 299 -0.75 -2.28 19.95
CA LEU A 299 0.69 -2.58 19.95
C LEU A 299 1.27 -2.27 18.58
N SER A 300 2.49 -1.75 18.55
CA SER A 300 3.30 -1.70 17.33
C SER A 300 4.73 -2.12 17.61
N GLY A 301 5.40 -2.64 16.59
CA GLY A 301 6.76 -3.13 16.72
C GLY A 301 7.40 -3.44 15.38
N ILE A 302 8.56 -4.09 15.44
CA ILE A 302 9.33 -4.56 14.28
C ILE A 302 9.26 -6.08 14.21
N TYR A 303 8.89 -6.59 13.05
CA TYR A 303 8.97 -7.99 12.70
C TYR A 303 10.21 -8.19 11.82
N LYS A 304 11.10 -9.09 12.24
CA LYS A 304 12.34 -9.43 11.53
C LYS A 304 12.04 -10.50 10.48
N ASP A 305 12.40 -10.21 9.24
CA ASP A 305 12.16 -11.01 8.05
C ASP A 305 13.48 -11.36 7.37
N ASP A 306 14.06 -12.50 7.76
CA ASP A 306 15.26 -13.04 7.14
C ASP A 306 15.04 -13.45 5.67
N ALA A 307 13.78 -13.76 5.30
CA ALA A 307 13.43 -14.19 3.95
C ALA A 307 13.26 -13.04 2.96
N LYS A 308 13.22 -11.79 3.45
CA LYS A 308 13.05 -10.56 2.65
C LYS A 308 11.84 -10.66 1.71
N LEU A 309 10.69 -11.05 2.27
CA LEU A 309 9.46 -11.30 1.54
C LEU A 309 9.00 -10.06 0.78
N THR A 310 8.41 -10.28 -0.39
CA THR A 310 7.69 -9.22 -1.12
C THR A 310 6.36 -8.92 -0.43
N GLN A 311 5.70 -7.83 -0.81
CA GLN A 311 4.37 -7.49 -0.29
C GLN A 311 3.35 -8.62 -0.49
N ASP A 312 3.31 -9.23 -1.69
CA ASP A 312 2.39 -10.34 -1.99
C ASP A 312 2.72 -11.59 -1.16
N SER A 313 4.00 -11.91 -0.97
CA SER A 313 4.43 -13.06 -0.16
C SER A 313 4.11 -12.84 1.32
N MET A 314 4.32 -11.63 1.86
CA MET A 314 3.93 -11.31 3.24
C MET A 314 2.40 -11.34 3.40
N GLN A 315 1.64 -10.88 2.41
CA GLN A 315 0.18 -11.01 2.40
C GLN A 315 -0.25 -12.49 2.44
N ALA A 316 0.43 -13.37 1.71
CA ALA A 316 0.16 -14.81 1.77
C ALA A 316 0.47 -15.41 3.15
N VAL A 317 1.55 -14.97 3.82
CA VAL A 317 1.88 -15.39 5.19
C VAL A 317 0.80 -14.96 6.18
N VAL A 318 0.35 -13.70 6.13
CA VAL A 318 -0.74 -13.18 6.97
C VAL A 318 -2.03 -13.97 6.73
N ASN A 319 -2.40 -14.20 5.47
CA ASN A 319 -3.59 -14.98 5.14
C ASN A 319 -3.49 -16.42 5.66
N ALA A 320 -2.32 -17.06 5.53
CA ALA A 320 -2.09 -18.41 6.01
C ALA A 320 -2.25 -18.52 7.53
N PHE A 321 -1.73 -17.53 8.28
CA PHE A 321 -1.90 -17.46 9.73
C PHE A 321 -3.39 -17.44 10.12
N TYR A 322 -4.18 -16.55 9.53
CA TYR A 322 -5.60 -16.43 9.85
C TYR A 322 -6.45 -17.60 9.33
N ASN A 323 -6.10 -18.20 8.18
CA ASN A 323 -6.74 -19.41 7.69
C ASN A 323 -6.51 -20.63 8.60
N ALA A 324 -5.33 -20.75 9.22
CA ALA A 324 -5.00 -21.87 10.10
C ALA A 324 -5.79 -21.87 11.42
N ILE A 325 -6.27 -20.69 11.85
CA ILE A 325 -7.01 -20.53 13.11
C ILE A 325 -8.46 -21.04 13.02
N GLY A 326 -8.98 -21.27 11.80
CA GLY A 326 -10.34 -21.75 11.56
C GLY A 326 -11.40 -20.65 11.64
N THR A 327 -12.66 -21.04 11.40
CA THR A 327 -13.81 -20.19 11.09
C THR A 327 -13.96 -18.95 11.99
N PRO A 328 -14.39 -17.78 11.45
CA PRO A 328 -14.67 -16.58 12.24
C PRO A 328 -15.71 -16.88 13.33
N GLY A 329 -15.24 -17.05 14.56
CA GLY A 329 -16.07 -17.52 15.68
C GLY A 329 -15.26 -18.01 16.89
N ASN A 330 -14.04 -18.51 16.67
CA ASN A 330 -13.05 -18.69 17.74
C ASN A 330 -12.23 -17.39 17.89
N SER A 331 -12.75 -16.48 18.70
CA SER A 331 -12.42 -15.05 18.66
C SER A 331 -11.03 -14.65 19.20
N SER A 332 -10.27 -15.59 19.76
CA SER A 332 -9.11 -15.24 20.58
C SER A 332 -7.86 -14.80 19.81
N ALA A 333 -7.72 -15.15 18.53
CA ALA A 333 -6.49 -14.90 17.75
C ALA A 333 -6.59 -13.83 16.65
N TRP A 334 -7.74 -13.12 16.60
CA TRP A 334 -7.98 -12.05 15.63
C TRP A 334 -7.64 -10.66 16.17
N TYR A 335 -7.36 -10.55 17.45
CA TYR A 335 -7.11 -9.29 18.13
C TYR A 335 -6.49 -9.58 19.49
N GLU A 336 -5.95 -8.54 20.10
CA GLU A 336 -5.43 -8.62 21.46
C GLU A 336 -6.48 -8.21 22.48
N THR A 337 -6.46 -8.86 23.64
CA THR A 337 -7.29 -8.52 24.81
C THR A 337 -6.40 -8.28 26.03
N ALA A 338 -6.98 -7.90 27.18
CA ALA A 338 -6.22 -7.85 28.43
C ALA A 338 -5.46 -9.16 28.64
N GLY A 339 -4.16 -9.07 28.89
CA GLY A 339 -3.33 -10.23 29.17
C GLY A 339 -2.14 -9.89 30.06
N THR A 340 -1.24 -10.85 30.19
CA THR A 340 0.03 -10.67 30.92
C THR A 340 1.22 -11.17 30.10
N VAL A 341 1.02 -11.45 28.81
CA VAL A 341 2.02 -12.09 27.95
C VAL A 341 2.98 -11.06 27.39
N VAL A 342 2.45 -10.04 26.71
CA VAL A 342 3.24 -8.94 26.15
C VAL A 342 2.60 -7.64 26.56
N HIS A 343 3.31 -6.83 27.35
CA HIS A 343 2.89 -5.46 27.65
C HIS A 343 1.43 -5.34 28.12
N HIS A 344 0.97 -6.25 28.99
CA HIS A 344 -0.41 -6.33 29.50
C HIS A 344 -1.51 -6.64 28.47
N TYR A 345 -1.11 -7.11 27.29
CA TYR A 345 -1.98 -7.68 26.28
C TYR A 345 -1.71 -9.18 26.13
N THR A 346 -2.64 -9.86 25.46
CA THR A 346 -2.38 -11.15 24.84
C THR A 346 -1.35 -11.00 23.70
N ASN A 347 -0.91 -12.11 23.12
CA ASN A 347 -0.04 -12.12 21.95
C ASN A 347 -0.61 -13.11 20.91
N ASN A 348 -1.90 -12.98 20.62
CA ASN A 348 -2.62 -13.97 19.84
C ASN A 348 -2.76 -13.59 18.37
N ALA A 349 -2.71 -12.28 18.04
CA ALA A 349 -2.82 -11.81 16.67
C ALA A 349 -1.44 -11.78 16.00
N PHE A 350 -1.43 -11.91 14.68
CA PHE A 350 -0.21 -11.83 13.89
C PHE A 350 0.47 -10.44 14.02
N PRO A 351 1.80 -10.35 14.00
CA PRO A 351 2.77 -11.45 14.07
C PRO A 351 2.92 -12.01 15.49
N ASP A 352 3.28 -13.29 15.60
CA ASP A 352 3.74 -13.83 16.88
C ASP A 352 5.18 -13.31 17.13
N VAL A 353 5.33 -12.42 18.10
CA VAL A 353 6.62 -11.80 18.41
C VAL A 353 6.95 -12.13 19.85
N ASP A 354 7.83 -13.12 20.00
CA ASP A 354 8.20 -13.70 21.29
C ASP A 354 9.06 -12.77 22.16
N THR A 355 9.68 -11.74 21.56
CA THR A 355 10.57 -10.84 22.29
C THR A 355 9.92 -9.47 22.52
N GLU A 356 9.80 -9.07 23.79
CA GLU A 356 9.38 -7.71 24.16
C GLU A 356 10.33 -6.63 23.60
N ALA A 357 11.54 -7.01 23.18
CA ALA A 357 12.53 -6.11 22.60
C ALA A 357 12.11 -5.58 21.21
N ASP A 358 11.27 -6.31 20.49
CA ASP A 358 10.87 -5.94 19.14
C ASP A 358 9.62 -5.02 19.12
N TYR A 359 8.96 -4.82 20.27
CA TYR A 359 7.87 -3.86 20.41
C TYR A 359 8.37 -2.42 20.59
N LEU A 360 7.66 -1.48 20.00
CA LEU A 360 7.99 -0.05 19.99
C LEU A 360 6.99 0.80 20.76
N THR A 361 5.69 0.46 20.69
CA THR A 361 4.65 1.16 21.42
C THR A 361 3.59 0.21 21.96
N ALA A 362 3.00 0.57 23.09
CA ALA A 362 1.75 -0.02 23.56
C ALA A 362 0.78 1.10 23.96
N SER A 363 -0.47 0.98 23.55
CA SER A 363 -1.56 1.91 23.88
C SER A 363 -2.61 1.17 24.69
N TYR A 364 -3.00 1.75 25.81
CA TYR A 364 -3.96 1.17 26.75
C TYR A 364 -5.25 1.99 26.75
N TYR A 365 -6.37 1.29 26.60
CA TYR A 365 -7.69 1.90 26.60
C TYR A 365 -8.50 1.51 27.85
N ASP A 366 -9.59 2.21 28.10
CA ASP A 366 -10.58 1.78 29.09
C ASP A 366 -10.00 1.67 30.51
N ASN A 367 -10.25 0.58 31.24
CA ASN A 367 -9.80 0.40 32.61
C ASN A 367 -8.80 -0.76 32.78
N TYR A 368 -7.98 -1.05 31.76
CA TYR A 368 -6.96 -2.09 31.87
C TYR A 368 -6.07 -1.85 33.10
N GLY A 369 -5.81 -2.92 33.87
CA GLY A 369 -5.00 -2.88 35.09
C GLY A 369 -3.49 -2.65 34.87
N PHE A 370 -3.07 -2.09 33.74
CA PHE A 370 -1.64 -1.88 33.45
C PHE A 370 -0.99 -0.87 34.41
N ALA A 371 -1.76 0.12 34.87
CA ALA A 371 -1.25 1.19 35.73
C ALA A 371 -0.84 0.72 37.13
N SER A 372 -1.41 -0.40 37.64
CA SER A 372 -1.07 -0.89 38.98
C SER A 372 0.36 -1.42 39.12
N ALA A 373 1.03 -1.68 37.99
CA ALA A 373 2.44 -2.08 37.98
C ALA A 373 3.41 -0.89 38.07
N LEU A 374 2.92 0.35 37.96
CA LEU A 374 3.76 1.56 37.92
C LEU A 374 3.70 2.33 39.24
N THR A 375 4.84 2.45 39.91
CA THR A 375 5.00 3.25 41.13
C THR A 375 4.94 4.74 40.81
N ASP A 376 4.29 5.55 41.64
CA ASP A 376 4.17 7.02 41.52
C ASP A 376 3.33 7.56 40.35
N PHE A 377 2.79 6.67 39.51
CA PHE A 377 1.86 7.05 38.45
C PHE A 377 0.43 7.24 38.93
N GLY A 378 0.13 6.85 40.17
CA GLY A 378 -1.21 6.92 40.75
C GLY A 378 -1.83 8.30 40.68
N TYR A 379 -3.15 8.31 40.52
CA TYR A 379 -3.94 9.52 40.56
C TYR A 379 -3.83 10.19 41.92
N ASP A 380 -3.44 11.45 41.90
CA ASP A 380 -3.25 12.23 43.10
C ASP A 380 -4.32 13.32 43.21
N THR A 381 -5.28 13.07 44.11
CA THR A 381 -6.40 13.97 44.44
C THR A 381 -5.99 15.23 45.19
N THR A 382 -4.75 15.29 45.68
CA THR A 382 -4.24 16.39 46.51
C THR A 382 -3.42 17.40 45.72
N GLN A 383 -3.21 17.19 44.41
CA GLN A 383 -2.34 18.06 43.63
C GLN A 383 -2.92 19.45 43.39
N LEU A 384 -4.22 19.54 43.10
CA LEU A 384 -4.85 20.78 42.66
C LEU A 384 -6.33 20.79 43.00
N SER A 385 -6.85 21.96 43.38
CA SER A 385 -8.26 22.21 43.58
C SER A 385 -8.71 23.49 42.87
N ALA A 386 -10.02 23.75 42.90
CA ALA A 386 -10.59 24.97 42.36
C ALA A 386 -10.13 26.24 43.11
N THR A 387 -9.82 26.13 44.41
CA THR A 387 -9.51 27.27 45.28
C THR A 387 -8.19 27.04 46.03
N ASP A 388 -7.28 28.02 46.01
CA ASP A 388 -5.99 27.91 46.74
C ASP A 388 -6.22 27.57 48.22
N GLY A 389 -5.44 26.61 48.74
CA GLY A 389 -5.52 26.19 50.14
C GLY A 389 -6.58 25.12 50.46
N THR A 390 -7.37 24.68 49.47
CA THR A 390 -8.28 23.52 49.61
C THR A 390 -7.76 22.33 48.81
N TYR A 391 -7.95 21.10 49.27
CA TYR A 391 -7.50 19.88 48.58
C TYR A 391 -8.68 18.89 48.42
N ALA A 392 -9.68 19.18 47.56
CA ALA A 392 -10.81 18.26 47.35
C ALA A 392 -11.72 18.54 46.14
N ALA A 393 -11.29 19.27 45.10
CA ALA A 393 -12.22 19.63 44.00
C ALA A 393 -12.24 18.62 42.83
N GLN A 394 -11.40 17.58 42.87
CA GLN A 394 -11.32 16.60 41.78
C GLN A 394 -12.07 15.32 42.15
N ASP A 395 -12.64 14.63 41.15
CA ASP A 395 -13.34 13.37 41.34
C ASP A 395 -12.44 12.39 42.13
N THR A 396 -12.96 11.79 43.19
CA THR A 396 -12.20 10.86 44.06
C THR A 396 -11.98 9.49 43.44
N ALA A 397 -12.72 9.17 42.38
CA ALA A 397 -12.62 7.95 41.61
C ALA A 397 -12.41 8.29 40.12
N PRO A 398 -11.16 8.53 39.68
CA PRO A 398 -10.88 8.60 38.26
C PRO A 398 -11.18 7.20 37.68
N PHE A 399 -11.67 7.10 36.45
CA PHE A 399 -12.06 5.83 35.80
C PHE A 399 -13.43 5.23 36.12
N ALA A 400 -14.34 5.92 36.81
CA ALA A 400 -15.68 5.35 37.00
C ALA A 400 -16.40 5.01 35.67
N ARG A 401 -16.02 5.67 34.55
CA ARG A 401 -16.53 5.45 33.18
C ARG A 401 -15.52 5.93 32.11
N VAL A 402 -14.53 5.11 31.74
CA VAL A 402 -13.53 5.47 30.70
C VAL A 402 -13.56 4.57 29.46
N ILE A 403 -14.65 3.84 29.27
CA ILE A 403 -14.85 2.99 28.09
C ILE A 403 -14.71 3.87 26.82
N GLY A 404 -13.87 3.43 25.90
CA GLY A 404 -13.48 4.10 24.66
C GLY A 404 -12.29 5.05 24.77
N GLN A 405 -11.78 5.37 25.96
CA GLN A 405 -10.72 6.37 26.14
C GLN A 405 -9.32 5.75 26.18
N ALA A 406 -8.31 6.46 25.65
CA ALA A 406 -6.91 6.08 25.79
C ALA A 406 -6.38 6.48 27.17
N THR A 407 -6.40 5.55 28.11
CA THR A 407 -5.99 5.77 29.51
C THR A 407 -4.50 5.71 29.74
N GLY A 408 -3.73 5.22 28.78
CA GLY A 408 -2.29 5.36 28.83
C GLY A 408 -1.59 4.76 27.63
N GLY A 409 -0.27 4.76 27.69
CA GLY A 409 0.58 4.11 26.73
C GLY A 409 2.02 4.10 27.18
N LYS A 410 2.85 3.38 26.43
CA LYS A 410 4.29 3.45 26.56
C LYS A 410 4.95 3.47 25.19
N VAL A 411 6.07 4.19 25.10
CA VAL A 411 6.88 4.32 23.89
C VAL A 411 8.31 3.95 24.23
N LYS A 412 8.92 3.15 23.38
CA LYS A 412 10.31 2.71 23.54
C LYS A 412 11.27 3.79 23.03
N ASN A 413 12.29 4.08 23.82
CA ASN A 413 13.46 4.81 23.37
C ASN A 413 14.35 3.86 22.58
N LEU A 414 14.57 4.15 21.28
CA LEU A 414 15.39 3.32 20.41
C LEU A 414 16.88 3.39 20.75
N GLU A 415 17.35 4.48 21.39
CA GLU A 415 18.77 4.66 21.72
C GLU A 415 19.16 3.93 23.00
N THR A 416 18.29 3.96 24.03
CA THR A 416 18.59 3.37 25.34
C THR A 416 17.89 2.03 25.58
N GLY A 417 16.82 1.74 24.83
CA GLY A 417 15.95 0.59 25.06
C GLY A 417 14.92 0.79 26.18
N ASP A 418 14.95 1.93 26.88
CA ASP A 418 14.04 2.23 27.98
C ASP A 418 12.62 2.52 27.49
N TRP A 419 11.64 2.34 28.39
CA TRP A 419 10.24 2.67 28.13
C TRP A 419 9.83 3.94 28.83
N TYR A 420 9.16 4.84 28.11
CA TYR A 420 8.50 6.01 28.68
C TYR A 420 7.00 5.78 28.77
N TYR A 421 6.45 5.92 29.97
CA TYR A 421 5.04 5.70 30.24
C TYR A 421 4.26 7.01 30.25
N THR A 422 3.00 6.95 29.84
CA THR A 422 2.02 8.03 29.96
C THR A 422 0.70 7.44 30.46
N ILE A 423 0.08 8.07 31.45
CA ILE A 423 -1.25 7.73 31.96
C ILE A 423 -2.12 8.98 31.97
N ASN A 424 -3.37 8.83 31.53
CA ASN A 424 -4.39 9.87 31.56
C ASN A 424 -5.55 9.45 32.46
N TYR A 425 -5.88 10.33 33.40
CA TYR A 425 -7.02 10.21 34.29
C TYR A 425 -8.13 11.13 33.83
N TYR A 426 -9.35 10.59 33.84
CA TYR A 426 -10.54 11.28 33.34
C TYR A 426 -11.56 11.49 34.45
N ASP A 427 -12.29 12.60 34.36
CA ASP A 427 -13.50 12.81 35.16
C ASP A 427 -14.73 12.11 34.55
N LYS A 428 -15.87 12.18 35.25
CA LYS A 428 -17.16 11.63 34.77
C LYS A 428 -17.69 12.24 33.47
N ARG A 429 -17.08 13.31 32.96
CA ARG A 429 -17.41 13.98 31.69
C ARG A 429 -16.38 13.70 30.60
N TYR A 430 -15.51 12.71 30.79
CA TYR A 430 -14.47 12.30 29.85
C TYR A 430 -13.42 13.39 29.56
N ARG A 431 -13.18 14.30 30.50
CA ARG A 431 -12.12 15.32 30.40
C ARG A 431 -10.87 14.87 31.15
N VAL A 432 -9.69 15.13 30.58
CA VAL A 432 -8.40 14.74 31.18
C VAL A 432 -8.07 15.62 32.37
N ILE A 433 -8.29 15.12 33.58
CA ILE A 433 -8.04 15.84 34.83
C ILE A 433 -6.63 15.67 35.36
N GLN A 434 -5.92 14.62 34.95
CA GLN A 434 -4.51 14.45 35.28
C GLN A 434 -3.81 13.60 34.23
N SER A 435 -2.63 14.03 33.80
CA SER A 435 -1.71 13.24 32.96
C SER A 435 -0.42 13.04 33.74
N VAL A 436 0.06 11.80 33.79
CA VAL A 436 1.32 11.42 34.46
C VAL A 436 2.23 10.76 33.44
N MET A 437 3.43 11.29 33.28
CA MET A 437 4.36 10.92 32.23
C MET A 437 5.75 10.66 32.81
N GLN A 438 6.46 9.66 32.31
CA GLN A 438 7.88 9.52 32.62
C GLN A 438 8.68 10.52 31.79
N ASN A 439 9.57 11.27 32.43
CA ASN A 439 10.44 12.21 31.73
C ASN A 439 11.78 11.57 31.33
N HIS A 440 12.45 12.18 30.36
CA HIS A 440 13.72 11.72 29.80
C HIS A 440 14.90 11.72 30.80
N LYS A 441 14.72 12.25 32.02
CA LYS A 441 15.72 12.24 33.11
C LYS A 441 15.42 11.18 34.18
N GLY A 442 14.49 10.26 33.91
CA GLY A 442 14.15 9.15 34.80
C GLY A 442 13.22 9.51 35.96
N GLY A 443 12.61 10.69 35.93
CA GLY A 443 11.57 11.10 36.89
C GLY A 443 10.18 11.18 36.25
N ILE A 444 9.27 11.91 36.87
CA ILE A 444 7.85 11.97 36.49
C ILE A 444 7.37 13.40 36.33
N ASP A 445 6.60 13.63 35.27
CA ASP A 445 5.87 14.86 35.02
C ASP A 445 4.38 14.62 35.24
N LYS A 446 3.77 15.41 36.12
CA LYS A 446 2.35 15.31 36.46
C LYS A 446 1.66 16.63 36.13
N ALA A 447 0.77 16.62 35.14
CA ALA A 447 -0.05 17.75 34.77
C ALA A 447 -1.48 17.51 35.25
N THR A 448 -1.99 18.36 36.15
CA THR A 448 -3.32 18.24 36.75
C THR A 448 -4.16 19.44 36.34
N ASN A 449 -5.37 19.21 35.84
CA ASN A 449 -6.29 20.24 35.35
C ASN A 449 -7.56 20.32 36.20
N VAL A 450 -8.06 21.54 36.39
CA VAL A 450 -9.39 21.81 36.93
C VAL A 450 -10.19 22.52 35.85
N TYR A 451 -11.42 22.07 35.67
CA TYR A 451 -12.34 22.60 34.69
C TYR A 451 -13.51 23.30 35.38
N ASP A 452 -14.07 24.30 34.73
CA ASP A 452 -15.38 24.82 35.13
C ASP A 452 -16.54 23.93 34.66
N PHE A 453 -17.77 24.41 34.88
CA PHE A 453 -18.97 23.68 34.50
C PHE A 453 -19.06 23.42 32.99
N VAL A 454 -18.67 24.39 32.16
CA VAL A 454 -18.78 24.31 30.69
C VAL A 454 -17.58 23.60 30.04
N GLY A 455 -16.52 23.30 30.80
CA GLY A 455 -15.36 22.54 30.33
C GLY A 455 -14.13 23.37 30.00
N ARG A 456 -14.06 24.63 30.41
CA ARG A 456 -12.87 25.47 30.27
C ARG A 456 -11.90 25.17 31.41
N VAL A 457 -10.61 25.09 31.10
CA VAL A 457 -9.56 24.87 32.11
C VAL A 457 -9.39 26.12 32.95
N THR A 458 -9.75 26.09 34.22
CA THR A 458 -9.58 27.24 35.13
C THR A 458 -8.23 27.22 35.82
N ARG A 459 -7.64 26.04 36.02
CA ARG A 459 -6.32 25.88 36.67
C ARG A 459 -5.58 24.68 36.12
N THR A 460 -4.26 24.80 36.01
CA THR A 460 -3.37 23.69 35.67
C THR A 460 -2.17 23.70 36.60
N LYS A 461 -1.81 22.55 37.17
CA LYS A 461 -0.56 22.38 37.93
C LYS A 461 0.29 21.35 37.24
N THR A 462 1.48 21.76 36.83
CA THR A 462 2.51 20.86 36.30
C THR A 462 3.55 20.66 37.39
N ALA A 463 3.77 19.42 37.85
CA ALA A 463 4.86 19.05 38.72
C ALA A 463 5.90 18.27 37.90
N HIS A 464 7.15 18.73 37.92
CA HIS A 464 8.28 18.09 37.27
C HIS A 464 9.18 17.53 38.37
N THR A 465 9.23 16.20 38.46
CA THR A 465 10.06 15.46 39.41
C THR A 465 11.23 14.86 38.65
N LEU A 466 12.46 15.11 39.10
CA LEU A 466 13.65 14.44 38.59
C LEU A 466 13.90 13.12 39.34
N SER A 467 14.70 12.23 38.77
CA SER A 467 15.17 11.02 39.46
C SER A 467 15.95 11.34 40.75
N THR A 468 16.63 12.49 40.78
CA THR A 468 17.28 13.05 41.96
C THR A 468 17.07 14.57 41.96
N GLY A 469 16.68 15.13 43.11
CA GLY A 469 16.48 16.57 43.28
C GLY A 469 15.06 16.99 43.68
N PRO A 470 14.83 18.29 43.87
CA PRO A 470 13.53 18.80 44.32
C PRO A 470 12.49 18.78 43.19
N VAL A 471 11.22 18.61 43.56
CA VAL A 471 10.09 18.75 42.64
C VAL A 471 9.88 20.22 42.30
N THR A 472 9.86 20.54 41.02
CA THR A 472 9.51 21.88 40.53
C THR A 472 8.05 21.90 40.12
N THR A 473 7.27 22.86 40.62
CA THR A 473 5.86 22.97 40.26
C THR A 473 5.55 24.30 39.60
N ILE A 474 4.73 24.29 38.56
CA ILE A 474 4.19 25.48 37.91
C ILE A 474 2.68 25.39 38.00
N THR A 475 2.06 26.29 38.76
CA THR A 475 0.60 26.37 38.84
C THR A 475 0.12 27.56 38.04
N ARG A 476 -0.80 27.33 37.12
CA ARG A 476 -1.44 28.33 36.28
C ARG A 476 -2.91 28.48 36.65
N LYS A 477 -3.41 29.70 36.57
CA LYS A 477 -4.83 30.05 36.74
C LYS A 477 -5.29 30.78 35.49
N PHE A 478 -6.55 30.58 35.12
CA PHE A 478 -7.20 31.20 33.97
C PHE A 478 -8.57 31.75 34.37
N GLU A 479 -8.88 32.95 33.88
CA GLU A 479 -10.21 33.54 33.98
C GLU A 479 -10.74 33.82 32.58
N TYR A 480 -12.02 33.52 32.39
CA TYR A 480 -12.73 33.68 31.13
C TYR A 480 -13.92 34.59 31.32
N ASP A 481 -14.35 35.23 30.25
CA ASP A 481 -15.63 35.94 30.25
C ASP A 481 -16.83 34.98 30.10
N HIS A 482 -18.03 35.57 30.02
CA HIS A 482 -19.29 34.82 29.91
C HIS A 482 -19.44 34.04 28.60
N VAL A 483 -18.71 34.39 27.54
CA VAL A 483 -18.71 33.67 26.24
C VAL A 483 -17.52 32.72 26.07
N GLY A 484 -16.58 32.67 27.03
CA GLY A 484 -15.47 31.73 27.03
C GLY A 484 -14.16 32.24 26.43
N ARG A 485 -14.02 33.54 26.22
CA ARG A 485 -12.75 34.14 25.81
C ARG A 485 -11.84 34.30 27.03
N LEU A 486 -10.54 34.01 26.86
CA LEU A 486 -9.55 34.11 27.93
C LEU A 486 -9.33 35.59 28.29
N MET A 487 -9.66 35.98 29.51
CA MET A 487 -9.48 37.33 30.04
C MET A 487 -8.14 37.49 30.74
N LYS A 488 -7.76 36.55 31.59
CA LYS A 488 -6.52 36.66 32.37
C LYS A 488 -5.86 35.31 32.56
N SER A 489 -4.53 35.29 32.57
CA SER A 489 -3.78 34.10 32.98
C SER A 489 -2.67 34.45 33.97
N TRP A 490 -2.49 33.60 34.96
CA TRP A 490 -1.44 33.72 35.98
C TRP A 490 -0.58 32.48 35.98
N HIS A 491 0.64 32.60 36.48
CA HIS A 491 1.45 31.47 36.91
C HIS A 491 2.09 31.73 38.27
N LYS A 492 2.43 30.67 38.98
CA LYS A 492 3.38 30.71 40.10
C LYS A 492 4.34 29.54 39.99
N LEU A 493 5.56 29.76 40.42
CA LEU A 493 6.57 28.73 40.55
C LEU A 493 6.59 28.26 42.02
N ASN A 494 6.52 26.95 42.25
CA ASN A 494 6.55 26.37 43.58
C ASN A 494 5.52 27.02 44.53
N ASN A 495 6.00 27.55 45.64
CA ASN A 495 5.19 28.24 46.66
C ASN A 495 5.29 29.77 46.55
N GLU A 496 5.79 30.30 45.43
CA GLU A 496 5.83 31.74 45.18
C GLU A 496 4.42 32.31 44.93
N ASN A 497 4.34 33.64 44.88
CA ASN A 497 3.12 34.35 44.57
C ASN A 497 2.76 34.21 43.09
N TYR A 498 1.47 34.34 42.77
CA TYR A 498 1.04 34.40 41.39
C TYR A 498 1.52 35.69 40.72
N VAL A 499 2.14 35.54 39.56
CA VAL A 499 2.43 36.61 38.61
C VAL A 499 1.38 36.55 37.51
N LEU A 500 0.78 37.69 37.18
CA LEU A 500 -0.18 37.80 36.09
C LEU A 500 0.58 37.86 34.78
N LEU A 501 0.39 36.88 33.89
CA LEU A 501 1.11 36.79 32.63
C LEU A 501 0.45 37.58 31.52
N VAL A 502 -0.89 37.52 31.45
CA VAL A 502 -1.65 38.21 30.41
C VAL A 502 -2.96 38.73 30.97
N THR A 503 -3.35 39.92 30.53
CA THR A 503 -4.74 40.40 30.56
C THR A 503 -5.15 40.73 29.13
N ASN A 504 -6.26 40.16 28.69
CA ASN A 504 -6.90 40.45 27.43
C ASN A 504 -8.22 41.16 27.71
N GLU A 505 -8.46 42.26 27.01
CA GLU A 505 -9.72 42.98 27.02
C GLU A 505 -10.28 42.91 25.60
N TYR A 506 -11.56 42.62 25.49
CA TYR A 506 -12.21 42.47 24.20
C TYR A 506 -13.29 43.53 24.02
N ASP A 507 -13.50 43.96 22.78
CA ASP A 507 -14.58 44.87 22.43
C ASP A 507 -15.96 44.19 22.43
N GLU A 508 -16.99 45.01 22.16
CA GLU A 508 -18.39 44.59 22.06
C GLU A 508 -18.65 43.57 20.95
N LEU A 509 -17.77 43.49 19.94
CA LEU A 509 -17.91 42.62 18.78
C LEU A 509 -17.21 41.27 18.92
N GLY A 510 -16.40 41.06 19.96
CA GLY A 510 -15.66 39.82 20.10
C GLY A 510 -14.15 39.96 20.08
N GLN A 511 -13.64 41.08 19.58
CA GLN A 511 -12.28 41.25 19.07
C GLN A 511 -11.34 41.68 20.20
N LEU A 512 -10.09 41.23 20.16
CA LEU A 512 -9.09 41.56 21.19
C LEU A 512 -8.75 43.04 21.07
N ALA A 513 -9.21 43.90 21.97
CA ALA A 513 -8.98 45.34 21.92
C ALA A 513 -7.67 45.75 22.59
N ASN A 514 -7.33 45.10 23.70
CA ASN A 514 -6.12 45.41 24.47
C ASN A 514 -5.52 44.13 25.06
N LYS A 515 -4.19 44.08 25.09
CA LYS A 515 -3.41 42.99 25.69
C LYS A 515 -2.29 43.54 26.54
N LYS A 516 -2.35 43.28 27.85
CA LYS A 516 -1.26 43.56 28.81
C LYS A 516 -0.49 42.28 29.08
N LEU A 517 0.84 42.36 29.08
CA LEU A 517 1.76 41.26 29.35
C LEU A 517 2.54 41.55 30.62
N HIS A 518 2.63 40.53 31.47
CA HIS A 518 3.42 40.47 32.69
C HIS A 518 3.13 41.61 33.69
N SER A 519 2.55 41.26 34.83
CA SER A 519 2.21 42.19 35.89
C SER A 519 2.43 41.55 37.26
N GLU A 520 3.14 42.29 38.11
CA GLU A 520 3.41 41.93 39.51
C GLU A 520 2.41 42.60 40.48
N ASP A 521 1.57 43.51 40.00
CA ASP A 521 0.64 44.34 40.79
C ASP A 521 -0.84 44.01 40.54
N GLY A 522 -1.13 42.77 40.16
CA GLY A 522 -2.50 42.28 39.96
C GLY A 522 -3.18 42.75 38.66
N GLY A 523 -2.40 43.26 37.71
CA GLY A 523 -2.88 43.74 36.41
C GLY A 523 -3.14 45.23 36.35
N THR A 524 -2.66 45.98 37.34
CA THR A 524 -2.78 47.44 37.37
C THR A 524 -1.80 48.06 36.37
N THR A 525 -0.57 47.55 36.31
CA THR A 525 0.43 47.88 35.31
C THR A 525 0.95 46.62 34.62
N GLY A 526 0.97 46.63 33.29
CA GLY A 526 1.63 45.60 32.49
C GLY A 526 3.02 46.08 32.08
N ALA A 527 4.01 45.20 32.13
CA ALA A 527 5.35 45.49 31.62
C ALA A 527 5.33 45.80 30.11
N GLN A 528 4.38 45.21 29.39
CA GLN A 528 4.06 45.60 28.03
C GLN A 528 2.54 45.66 27.83
N GLU A 529 2.10 46.60 27.02
CA GLU A 529 0.71 46.75 26.61
C GLU A 529 0.62 46.93 25.10
N VAL A 530 -0.37 46.28 24.48
CA VAL A 530 -0.64 46.35 23.05
C VAL A 530 -2.13 46.60 22.83
N ASP A 531 -2.44 47.73 22.22
CA ASP A 531 -3.78 48.04 21.73
C ASP A 531 -3.95 47.52 20.30
N TYR A 532 -5.12 47.00 19.96
CA TYR A 532 -5.43 46.51 18.62
C TYR A 532 -6.63 47.29 18.08
N THR A 533 -6.57 47.60 16.79
CA THR A 533 -7.67 48.26 16.08
C THR A 533 -8.07 47.43 14.86
N TYR A 534 -9.35 47.48 14.53
CA TYR A 534 -9.94 46.71 13.44
C TYR A 534 -10.82 47.61 12.57
N ASN A 535 -11.00 47.25 11.30
CA ASN A 535 -12.01 47.88 10.45
C ASN A 535 -13.41 47.29 10.71
N ILE A 536 -14.43 47.85 10.05
CA ILE A 536 -15.83 47.39 10.13
C ILE A 536 -16.06 45.93 9.70
N ARG A 537 -15.09 45.32 9.01
CA ARG A 537 -15.12 43.90 8.60
C ARG A 537 -14.36 42.99 9.57
N GLY A 538 -13.81 43.53 10.65
CA GLY A 538 -13.03 42.80 11.65
C GLY A 538 -11.60 42.50 11.24
N TRP A 539 -11.06 43.15 10.20
CA TRP A 539 -9.65 42.99 9.83
C TRP A 539 -8.79 43.90 10.69
N LEU A 540 -7.68 43.35 11.20
CA LEU A 540 -6.71 44.10 11.97
C LEU A 540 -6.15 45.25 11.13
N THR A 541 -6.34 46.48 11.59
CA THR A 541 -5.86 47.71 10.94
C THR A 541 -4.68 48.33 11.66
N GLY A 542 -4.42 47.97 12.91
CA GLY A 542 -3.27 48.49 13.62
C GLY A 542 -3.01 47.82 14.96
N MET A 543 -1.77 47.93 15.42
CA MET A 543 -1.32 47.53 16.75
C MET A 543 -0.56 48.70 17.36
N ASN A 544 -1.03 49.26 18.48
CA ASN A 544 -0.56 50.52 19.06
C ASN A 544 -0.61 51.69 18.07
N ASP A 545 -1.11 52.84 18.52
CA ASP A 545 -1.10 54.04 17.68
C ASP A 545 0.35 54.58 17.54
N PRO A 546 0.89 54.72 16.30
CA PRO A 546 2.23 55.24 16.08
C PRO A 546 2.47 56.65 16.63
N GLN A 547 1.40 57.46 16.76
CA GLN A 547 1.48 58.83 17.28
C GLN A 547 1.56 58.87 18.81
N THR A 548 1.11 57.80 19.49
CA THR A 548 1.00 57.72 20.95
C THR A 548 1.72 56.51 21.56
N VAL A 549 2.65 55.91 20.81
CA VAL A 549 3.34 54.66 21.18
C VAL A 549 4.02 54.71 22.56
N GLY A 550 4.47 55.89 22.99
CA GLY A 550 5.03 56.11 24.33
C GLY A 550 6.16 55.12 24.67
N GLY A 551 6.03 54.42 25.81
CA GLY A 551 6.98 53.39 26.25
C GLY A 551 6.73 51.98 25.69
N ARG A 552 5.84 51.81 24.70
CA ARG A 552 5.51 50.51 24.12
C ARG A 552 6.54 50.11 23.06
N LEU A 553 6.84 48.82 22.98
CA LEU A 553 7.96 48.29 22.18
C LEU A 553 7.74 48.30 20.66
N PHE A 554 6.48 48.37 20.19
CA PHE A 554 6.14 48.20 18.77
C PHE A 554 4.85 48.95 18.42
N SER A 555 4.77 49.52 17.22
CA SER A 555 3.52 50.01 16.62
C SER A 555 3.40 49.62 15.14
N MET A 556 2.17 49.49 14.67
CA MET A 556 1.81 49.17 13.29
C MET A 556 0.50 49.83 12.93
N GLU A 557 0.43 50.42 11.73
CA GLU A 557 -0.80 50.91 11.12
C GLU A 557 -0.86 50.40 9.67
N LEU A 558 -1.99 49.79 9.30
CA LEU A 558 -2.30 49.36 7.95
C LEU A 558 -3.27 50.36 7.33
N LYS A 559 -2.75 51.19 6.43
CA LYS A 559 -3.56 52.11 5.63
C LYS A 559 -4.23 51.32 4.52
N TYR A 560 -5.54 51.11 4.68
CA TYR A 560 -6.40 50.56 3.63
C TYR A 560 -7.02 51.73 2.87
N ASN A 561 -7.02 51.65 1.53
CA ASN A 561 -7.71 52.63 0.67
C ASN A 561 -9.23 52.44 0.71
#